data_AF-A0A4Q3RNJ1-F1
#
_entry.id   AF-A0A4Q3RNJ1-F1
#
_cell.length_a   1.000
_cell.length_b   1.000
_cell.length_c   1.000
_cell.angle_alpha   90.00
_cell.angle_beta   90.00
_cell.angle_gamma   90.00
#
_symmetry.space_group_name_H-M   'P 1'
#
loop_
_entity.id
_entity.type
_entity.pdbx_description
1 polymer ?
#
loop_
_entity_poly.entity_id
_entity_poly.type
_entity_poly.pdbx_seq_one_letter_code
_entity_poly.pdbx_strand_id
1 'polypeptide(L)'
;VMMWPAFPFHPHLEGNSESNRTPTKDELKIGGLFLTTILQELSPKHIIAIGRKAEIVLNDLNKERIYVRHPANGGARKFREGIEKLLPVQKASVELSS
;
A
#
# COMPACT_ATOMS: atom_id res chain seq x y z
N VAL A 1 -11.44 -5.63 -0.70
CA VAL A 1 -10.14 -4.93 -0.49
C VAL A 1 -9.77 -4.26 -1.80
N MET A 2 -9.35 -2.99 -1.78
CA MET A 2 -8.81 -2.30 -2.96
C MET A 2 -7.32 -2.02 -2.73
N MET A 3 -6.52 -2.14 -3.80
CA MET A 3 -5.11 -1.75 -3.80
C MET A 3 -4.90 -0.56 -4.73
N TRP A 4 -4.11 0.40 -4.29
CA TRP A 4 -3.75 1.58 -5.08
C TRP A 4 -2.26 1.91 -4.90
N PRO A 5 -1.52 2.19 -5.99
CA PRO A 5 -0.12 2.57 -5.89
C PRO A 5 0.04 3.99 -5.34
N ALA A 6 1.09 4.24 -4.55
CA ALA A 6 1.38 5.59 -4.03
C ALA A 6 1.67 6.63 -5.14
N PHE A 7 2.06 6.16 -6.32
CA PHE A 7 2.18 6.94 -7.54
C PHE A 7 1.61 6.09 -8.69
N PRO A 8 0.55 6.56 -9.39
CA PRO A 8 -0.19 5.73 -10.35
C PRO A 8 0.41 5.65 -11.75
N PHE A 9 1.57 6.28 -11.99
CA PHE A 9 2.24 6.27 -13.29
C PHE A 9 3.53 5.43 -13.26
N HIS A 10 4.15 5.28 -14.42
CA HIS A 10 5.40 4.52 -14.61
C HIS A 10 6.63 5.45 -14.66
N PRO A 11 7.29 5.72 -13.52
CA PRO A 11 8.49 6.54 -13.49
C PRO A 11 9.68 5.76 -14.03
N HIS A 12 10.32 6.28 -15.07
CA HIS A 12 11.46 5.66 -15.72
C HIS A 12 12.65 6.62 -15.80
N LEU A 13 13.85 6.07 -16.04
CA LEU A 13 15.06 6.82 -16.34
C LEU A 13 14.95 7.43 -17.73
N GLU A 14 15.50 8.64 -17.91
CA GLU A 14 15.54 9.30 -19.20
C GLU A 14 16.26 8.43 -20.24
N GLY A 15 15.67 8.32 -21.44
CA GLY A 15 16.19 7.47 -22.51
C GLY A 15 15.96 5.97 -22.32
N ASN A 16 15.28 5.52 -21.25
CA ASN A 16 14.97 4.11 -21.03
C ASN A 16 13.57 3.91 -20.42
N SER A 17 12.54 3.84 -21.27
CA SER A 17 11.13 3.64 -20.87
C SER A 17 10.88 2.33 -20.11
N GLU A 18 11.69 1.31 -20.35
CA GLU A 18 11.54 -0.02 -19.73
C GLU A 18 12.07 -0.05 -18.30
N SER A 19 12.87 0.94 -17.90
CA SER A 19 13.33 1.05 -16.52
C SER A 19 12.21 1.47 -15.57
N ASN A 20 12.34 1.09 -14.30
CA ASN A 20 11.45 1.55 -13.24
C ASN A 20 12.30 2.17 -12.13
N ARG A 21 12.19 3.49 -11.97
CA ARG A 21 12.87 4.21 -10.90
C ARG A 21 11.92 4.44 -9.73
N THR A 22 12.48 4.77 -8.57
CA THR A 22 11.64 5.18 -7.45
C THR A 22 10.99 6.54 -7.75
N PRO A 23 9.68 6.74 -7.46
CA PRO A 23 9.06 8.05 -7.55
C PRO A 23 9.76 9.09 -6.67
N THR A 24 9.90 10.29 -7.20
CA THR A 24 10.37 11.49 -6.48
C THR A 24 9.31 11.95 -5.46
N LYS A 25 9.69 12.87 -4.57
CA LYS A 25 8.73 13.45 -3.62
C LYS A 25 7.61 14.22 -4.32
N ASP A 26 7.91 14.96 -5.39
CA ASP A 26 6.89 15.73 -6.09
C ASP A 26 5.93 14.85 -6.90
N GLU A 27 6.43 13.75 -7.48
CA GLU A 27 5.57 12.73 -8.07
C GLU A 27 4.65 12.08 -7.04
N LEU A 28 5.12 11.83 -5.81
CA LEU A 28 4.27 11.32 -4.74
C LEU A 28 3.18 12.32 -4.32
N LYS A 29 3.47 13.63 -4.35
CA LYS A 29 2.43 14.66 -4.13
C LYS A 29 1.33 14.57 -5.18
N ILE A 30 1.70 14.36 -6.46
CA ILE A 30 0.73 14.11 -7.54
C ILE A 30 -0.11 12.87 -7.22
N GLY A 31 0.53 11.78 -6.80
CA GLY A 31 -0.17 10.57 -6.35
C GLY A 31 -1.17 10.83 -5.21
N GLY A 32 -0.81 11.71 -4.27
CA GLY A 32 -1.68 12.15 -3.17
C GLY A 32 -2.95 12.87 -3.63
N LEU A 33 -2.91 13.60 -4.75
CA LEU A 33 -4.09 14.25 -5.33
C LEU A 33 -5.13 13.20 -5.76
N PHE A 34 -4.69 12.18 -6.51
CA PHE A 34 -5.57 11.08 -6.93
C PHE A 34 -6.08 10.27 -5.74
N LEU A 35 -5.20 9.97 -4.77
CA LEU A 35 -5.58 9.23 -3.59
C LEU A 35 -6.63 9.96 -2.76
N THR A 36 -6.59 11.29 -2.70
CA THR A 36 -7.59 12.10 -1.99
C THR A 36 -9.00 11.86 -2.55
N THR A 37 -9.16 11.92 -3.87
CA THR A 37 -10.44 11.63 -4.53
C THR A 37 -10.91 10.21 -4.23
N ILE A 38 -10.02 9.22 -4.33
CA ILE A 38 -10.35 7.81 -4.06
C ILE A 38 -10.84 7.62 -2.61
N LEU A 39 -10.16 8.23 -1.64
CA LEU A 39 -10.53 8.12 -0.23
C LEU A 39 -11.87 8.81 0.08
N GLN A 40 -12.18 9.91 -0.60
CA GLN A 40 -13.47 10.59 -0.47
C GLN A 40 -14.62 9.69 -0.97
N GLU A 41 -14.47 9.13 -2.17
CA GLU A 41 -15.51 8.29 -2.80
C GLU A 41 -15.71 6.96 -2.07
N LEU A 42 -14.61 6.29 -1.68
CA LEU A 42 -14.69 4.96 -1.08
C LEU A 42 -14.93 4.97 0.42
N SER A 43 -14.56 6.05 1.10
CA SER A 43 -14.67 6.19 2.56
C SER A 43 -14.24 4.92 3.33
N PRO A 44 -13.03 4.39 3.12
CA PRO A 44 -12.63 3.10 3.67
C PRO A 44 -12.51 3.17 5.19
N LYS A 45 -12.98 2.12 5.88
CA LYS A 45 -12.85 1.98 7.34
C LYS A 45 -11.39 1.83 7.81
N HIS A 46 -10.55 1.23 6.97
CA HIS A 46 -9.14 0.99 7.28
C HIS A 46 -8.26 1.33 6.08
N ILE A 47 -7.17 2.04 6.34
CA ILE A 47 -6.14 2.37 5.36
C ILE A 47 -4.84 1.70 5.77
N ILE A 48 -4.26 0.92 4.85
CA ILE A 48 -3.01 0.20 5.07
C ILE A 48 -1.93 0.77 4.14
N ALA A 49 -0.88 1.32 4.73
CA ALA A 49 0.28 1.84 4.02
C ALA A 49 1.31 0.72 3.80
N ILE A 50 1.38 0.18 2.58
CA ILE A 50 2.36 -0.86 2.22
C ILE A 50 3.65 -0.19 1.75
N GLY A 51 4.63 -0.12 2.66
CA GLY A 51 5.93 0.50 2.40
C GLY A 51 5.98 2.02 2.61
N ARG A 52 7.21 2.53 2.67
CA ARG A 52 7.47 3.94 3.05
C ARG A 52 6.87 4.96 2.09
N LYS A 53 6.73 4.63 0.80
CA LYS A 53 6.18 5.59 -0.18
C LYS A 53 4.69 5.83 0.03
N ALA A 54 3.93 4.76 0.28
CA ALA A 54 2.51 4.89 0.66
C ALA A 54 2.35 5.63 1.99
N GLU A 55 3.21 5.35 2.97
CA GLU A 55 3.20 6.03 4.26
C GLU A 55 3.49 7.53 4.14
N ILE A 56 4.47 7.93 3.32
CA ILE A 56 4.78 9.34 3.05
C ILE A 56 3.55 10.06 2.47
N VAL A 57 2.94 9.51 1.42
CA VAL A 57 1.75 10.13 0.81
C VAL A 57 0.61 10.28 1.83
N LEU A 58 0.35 9.24 2.63
CA LEU A 58 -0.70 9.29 3.64
C LEU A 58 -0.39 10.25 4.80
N ASN A 59 0.89 10.41 5.16
CA ASN A 59 1.31 11.42 6.13
C ASN A 59 1.08 12.83 5.60
N ASP A 60 1.45 13.10 4.35
CA ASP A 60 1.27 14.41 3.73
C ASP A 60 -0.22 14.78 3.63
N LEU A 61 -1.10 13.79 3.50
CA LEU A 61 -2.55 13.95 3.51
C LEU A 61 -3.19 13.94 4.92
N ASN A 62 -2.39 13.83 5.98
CA ASN A 62 -2.84 13.69 7.37
C ASN A 62 -3.90 12.57 7.56
N LYS A 63 -3.72 11.43 6.88
CA LYS A 63 -4.63 10.29 6.98
C LYS A 63 -4.09 9.26 7.96
N GLU A 64 -4.95 8.81 8.88
CA GLU A 64 -4.63 7.68 9.74
C GLU A 64 -4.43 6.42 8.90
N ARG A 65 -3.41 5.64 9.26
CA ARG A 65 -3.00 4.46 8.50
C ARG A 65 -2.25 3.49 9.37
N ILE A 66 -2.34 2.22 8.99
CA ILE A 66 -1.54 1.14 9.53
C ILE A 66 -0.38 0.87 8.59
N TYR A 67 0.86 0.96 9.09
CA TYR A 67 2.05 0.67 8.28
C TYR A 67 2.31 -0.84 8.20
N VAL A 68 2.55 -1.32 6.98
CA VAL A 68 3.05 -2.68 6.72
C VAL A 68 4.32 -2.58 5.87
N ARG A 69 5.35 -3.37 6.22
CA ARG A 69 6.61 -3.40 5.45
C ARG A 69 6.33 -3.90 4.03
N HIS A 70 6.82 -3.20 3.02
CA HIS A 70 6.74 -3.64 1.62
C HIS A 70 7.42 -5.01 1.41
N PRO A 71 6.85 -5.93 0.60
CA PRO A 71 7.39 -7.28 0.42
C PRO A 71 8.74 -7.32 -0.33
N ALA A 72 9.04 -6.33 -1.16
CA ALA A 72 10.32 -6.23 -1.89
C ALA A 72 11.56 -6.08 -0.98
N ASN A 73 12.74 -6.28 -1.56
CA ASN A 73 14.05 -6.13 -0.88
C ASN A 73 14.14 -6.93 0.43
N GLY A 74 13.79 -8.23 0.37
CA GLY A 74 13.78 -9.13 1.52
C GLY A 74 12.67 -8.87 2.55
N GLY A 75 11.69 -8.02 2.24
CA GLY A 75 10.62 -7.63 3.16
C GLY A 75 9.48 -8.63 3.32
N ALA A 76 9.44 -9.70 2.51
CA ALA A 76 8.30 -10.62 2.40
C ALA A 76 7.83 -11.22 3.73
N ARG A 77 8.75 -11.62 4.63
CA ARG A 77 8.39 -12.16 5.94
C ARG A 77 7.64 -11.14 6.80
N LYS A 78 8.20 -9.92 6.93
CA LYS A 78 7.60 -8.83 7.71
C LYS A 78 6.30 -8.31 7.09
N PHE A 79 6.18 -8.35 5.76
CA PHE A 79 4.94 -8.05 5.07
C PHE A 79 3.84 -9.03 5.51
N ARG A 80 4.10 -10.34 5.40
CA ARG A 80 3.14 -11.38 5.78
C ARG A 80 2.70 -11.26 7.25
N GLU A 81 3.66 -11.15 8.17
CA GLU A 81 3.37 -10.94 9.60
C GLU A 81 2.54 -9.68 9.85
N GLY A 82 2.77 -8.63 9.07
CA GLY A 82 2.00 -7.39 9.16
C GLY A 82 0.55 -7.58 8.68
N ILE A 83 0.35 -8.27 7.56
CA ILE A 83 -0.99 -8.54 7.03
C ILE A 83 -1.78 -9.51 7.91
N GLU A 84 -1.14 -10.58 8.41
CA GLU A 84 -1.79 -11.57 9.28
C GLU A 84 -2.36 -10.95 10.57
N LYS A 85 -1.70 -9.91 11.11
CA LYS A 85 -2.20 -9.16 12.27
C LYS A 85 -3.44 -8.31 11.98
N LEU A 86 -3.73 -8.04 10.71
CA LEU A 86 -4.84 -7.19 10.26
C LEU A 86 -6.03 -7.99 9.75
N LEU A 87 -5.81 -9.24 9.37
CA LEU A 87 -6.88 -10.15 8.96
C LEU A 87 -7.46 -10.85 10.19
N PRO A 88 -8.79 -10.91 10.35
CA PRO A 88 -9.38 -11.77 11.36
C PRO A 88 -8.97 -13.21 11.06
N VAL A 89 -8.43 -13.90 12.08
CA VAL A 89 -8.07 -15.32 11.97
C VAL A 89 -9.36 -16.10 11.71
N GLN A 90 -9.59 -16.53 10.48
CA GLN A 90 -10.55 -17.59 10.23
C GLN A 90 -9.92 -18.88 10.75
N LYS A 91 -10.33 -19.31 11.94
CA LYS A 91 -10.09 -20.70 12.35
C LYS A 91 -10.87 -21.56 11.37
N ALA A 92 -10.17 -22.36 10.58
CA ALA A 92 -10.79 -23.46 9.85
C ALA A 92 -11.31 -24.44 10.90
N SER A 93 -12.62 -24.42 11.13
CA SER A 93 -13.31 -25.51 11.83
C SER A 93 -13.27 -26.72 10.90
N VAL A 94 -12.29 -27.59 11.07
CA VAL A 94 -12.39 -28.94 10.53
C VAL A 94 -13.28 -29.69 11.51
N GLU A 95 -14.59 -29.65 11.27
CA GLU A 95 -15.50 -30.67 11.80
C GLU A 95 -15.16 -31.97 11.08
N LEU A 96 -14.30 -32.77 11.71
CA LEU A 96 -14.24 -34.20 11.44
C LEU A 96 -15.57 -34.79 11.93
N SER A 97 -16.57 -34.84 11.04
CA SER A 97 -17.72 -35.70 11.30
C SER A 97 -17.25 -37.15 11.23
N SER A 98 -17.66 -37.88 12.27
CA SER A 98 -17.42 -39.28 12.56
C SER A 98 -17.84 -40.23 11.45
#